data_AF-A0A3L7WB03-F1
#
_entry.id   AF-A0A3L7WB03-F1
#
_cell.length_a   1.000
_cell.length_b   1.000
_cell.length_c   1.000
_cell.angle_alpha   90.00
_cell.angle_beta   90.00
_cell.angle_gamma   90.00
#
_symmetry.space_group_name_H-M   'P 1'
#
loop_
_entity.id
_entity.type
_entity.pdbx_description
1 polymer ?
#
loop_
_entity_poly.entity_id
_entity_poly.type
_entity_poly.pdbx_seq_one_letter_code
_entity_poly.pdbx_strand_id
1 'polypeptide(L)'
;MTDGPSNEARADLRHAMSLQAAGDVDAALESARRLLAREPGYGEAWAYVGNTLVTRKRHFVDGIAALELATTLVPNDPVVWYTLGWCREYAANALGRPKGGKAQTSDQHLEFTAEQQYQRAKEAMLHALTLDPDEKLKGDIEDILDVIANVTGEPWSDQPHDRRVP
;
A
#
# COMPACT_ATOMS: atom_id res chain seq x y z
N MET A 1 -13.46 8.24 23.89
CA MET A 1 -12.35 7.34 24.28
C MET A 1 -12.30 6.28 23.20
N THR A 2 -11.46 6.48 22.19
CA THR A 2 -11.12 5.38 21.27
C THR A 2 -9.99 4.64 21.93
N ASP A 3 -10.32 3.66 22.76
CA ASP A 3 -9.36 2.62 23.09
C ASP A 3 -8.87 2.05 21.75
N GLY A 4 -7.55 1.91 21.61
CA GLY A 4 -6.95 1.29 20.43
C GLY A 4 -7.48 -0.13 20.20
N PRO A 5 -7.06 -0.79 19.11
CA PRO A 5 -7.53 -2.14 18.79
C PRO A 5 -7.32 -3.08 19.99
N SER A 6 -8.28 -3.97 20.22
CA SER A 6 -8.22 -4.89 21.35
C SER A 6 -7.00 -5.82 21.24
N ASN A 7 -6.56 -6.39 22.36
CA ASN A 7 -5.48 -7.39 22.35
C ASN A 7 -5.87 -8.63 21.52
N GLU A 8 -7.15 -8.97 21.51
CA GLU A 8 -7.72 -10.03 20.68
C GLU A 8 -7.60 -9.66 19.20
N ALA A 9 -8.01 -8.44 18.81
CA ALA A 9 -7.87 -7.96 17.44
C ALA A 9 -6.43 -7.97 16.93
N ARG A 10 -5.48 -7.55 17.76
CA ARG A 10 -4.05 -7.64 17.44
C ARG A 10 -3.60 -9.09 17.25
N ALA A 11 -4.12 -10.02 18.06
CA ALA A 11 -3.81 -11.44 17.91
C ALA A 11 -4.42 -12.03 16.63
N ASP A 12 -5.65 -11.66 16.30
CA ASP A 12 -6.34 -12.05 15.07
C ASP A 12 -5.60 -11.56 13.82
N LEU A 13 -5.10 -10.32 13.85
CA LEU A 13 -4.29 -9.78 12.76
C LEU A 13 -2.98 -10.55 12.60
N ARG A 14 -2.28 -10.85 13.70
CA ARG A 14 -1.07 -11.70 13.67
C ARG A 14 -1.37 -13.09 13.13
N HIS A 15 -2.51 -13.66 13.46
CA HIS A 15 -2.93 -14.96 12.92
C HIS A 15 -3.14 -14.89 11.40
N ALA A 16 -3.84 -13.85 10.90
CA ALA A 16 -4.00 -13.62 9.47
C ALA A 16 -2.63 -13.49 8.76
N MET A 17 -1.70 -12.73 9.33
CA MET A 17 -0.33 -12.61 8.80
C MET A 17 0.40 -13.95 8.77
N SER A 18 0.24 -14.79 9.80
CA SER A 18 0.82 -16.14 9.84
C SER A 18 0.26 -17.06 8.76
N LEU A 19 -1.04 -16.98 8.46
CA LEU A 19 -1.66 -17.75 7.37
C LEU A 19 -1.07 -17.36 6.01
N GLN A 20 -0.88 -16.06 5.77
CA GLN A 20 -0.23 -15.59 4.55
C GLN A 20 1.22 -16.06 4.46
N ALA A 21 1.97 -16.02 5.57
CA ALA A 21 3.35 -16.53 5.62
C ALA A 21 3.44 -18.04 5.32
N ALA A 22 2.39 -18.81 5.65
CA ALA A 22 2.25 -20.21 5.28
C ALA A 22 1.81 -20.43 3.81
N GLY A 23 1.59 -19.35 3.05
CA GLY A 23 1.15 -19.40 1.65
C GLY A 23 -0.37 -19.43 1.46
N ASP A 24 -1.15 -19.48 2.55
CA ASP A 24 -2.61 -19.52 2.48
C ASP A 24 -3.21 -18.10 2.47
N VAL A 25 -3.10 -17.46 1.30
CA VAL A 25 -3.53 -16.07 1.11
C VAL A 25 -5.04 -15.90 1.27
N ASP A 26 -5.85 -16.88 0.86
CA ASP A 26 -7.30 -16.79 0.95
C ASP A 26 -7.77 -16.92 2.40
N ALA A 27 -7.22 -17.86 3.17
CA ALA A 27 -7.52 -17.97 4.60
C ALA A 27 -7.06 -16.72 5.37
N ALA A 28 -5.91 -16.15 5.00
CA ALA A 28 -5.42 -14.90 5.60
C ALA A 28 -6.39 -13.74 5.39
N LEU A 29 -6.88 -13.55 4.16
CA LEU A 29 -7.86 -12.52 3.84
C LEU A 29 -9.21 -12.77 4.53
N GLU A 30 -9.67 -14.02 4.60
CA GLU A 30 -10.89 -14.36 5.34
C GLU A 30 -10.75 -14.03 6.83
N SER A 31 -9.63 -14.40 7.44
CA SER A 31 -9.35 -14.12 8.85
C SER A 31 -9.34 -12.62 9.13
N ALA A 32 -8.64 -11.83 8.30
CA ALA A 32 -8.60 -10.39 8.43
C ALA A 32 -9.98 -9.73 8.20
N ARG A 33 -10.80 -10.25 7.27
CA ARG A 33 -12.18 -9.77 7.06
C ARG A 33 -13.09 -10.06 8.25
N ARG A 34 -12.95 -11.23 8.89
CA ARG A 34 -13.69 -11.55 10.13
C ARG A 34 -13.30 -10.61 11.27
N LEU A 35 -12.02 -10.27 11.38
CA LEU A 35 -11.53 -9.27 12.31
C LEU A 35 -12.20 -7.91 12.04
N LEU A 36 -12.12 -7.42 10.80
CA LEU A 36 -12.68 -6.12 10.41
C LEU A 36 -14.20 -6.02 10.53
N ALA A 37 -14.92 -7.15 10.45
CA ALA A 37 -16.35 -7.19 10.74
C ALA A 37 -16.68 -6.91 12.22
N ARG A 38 -15.76 -7.21 13.14
CA ARG A 38 -15.90 -6.92 14.58
C ARG A 38 -15.28 -5.56 14.94
N GLU A 39 -14.14 -5.24 14.35
CA GLU A 39 -13.40 -4.00 14.60
C GLU A 39 -13.15 -3.22 13.30
N PRO A 40 -14.17 -2.54 12.76
CA PRO A 40 -14.06 -1.82 11.48
C PRO A 40 -13.12 -0.60 11.55
N GLY A 41 -12.80 -0.12 12.75
CA GLY A 41 -11.85 0.97 12.97
C GLY A 41 -10.38 0.55 13.00
N TYR A 42 -10.06 -0.74 12.81
CA TYR A 42 -8.69 -1.22 12.92
C TYR A 42 -7.88 -0.92 11.63
N GLY A 43 -7.27 0.27 11.58
CA GLY A 43 -6.52 0.78 10.43
C GLY A 43 -5.41 -0.15 9.92
N GLU A 44 -4.59 -0.74 10.82
CA GLU A 44 -3.53 -1.67 10.41
C GLU A 44 -4.07 -2.92 9.70
N ALA A 45 -5.24 -3.42 10.13
CA ALA A 45 -5.89 -4.56 9.49
C ALA A 45 -6.42 -4.22 8.09
N TRP A 46 -6.93 -3.00 7.90
CA TRP A 46 -7.29 -2.49 6.57
C TRP A 46 -6.06 -2.35 5.66
N ALA A 47 -4.95 -1.82 6.19
CA ALA A 47 -3.70 -1.72 5.44
C ALA A 47 -3.18 -3.10 5.03
N TYR A 48 -3.24 -4.08 5.94
CA TYR A 48 -2.88 -5.46 5.66
C TYR A 48 -3.73 -6.08 4.54
N VAL A 49 -5.07 -5.93 4.61
CA VAL A 49 -5.99 -6.43 3.58
C VAL A 49 -5.68 -5.78 2.23
N GLY A 50 -5.53 -4.46 2.21
CA GLY A 50 -5.30 -3.73 0.97
C GLY A 50 -3.99 -4.11 0.29
N ASN A 51 -2.89 -4.16 1.05
CA ASN A 51 -1.60 -4.63 0.55
C ASN A 51 -1.67 -6.06 0.00
N THR A 52 -2.36 -6.95 0.73
CA THR A 52 -2.51 -8.35 0.31
C THR A 52 -3.32 -8.47 -0.98
N LEU A 53 -4.40 -7.71 -1.13
CA LEU A 53 -5.22 -7.68 -2.35
C LEU A 53 -4.41 -7.20 -3.56
N VAL A 54 -3.63 -6.13 -3.41
CA VAL A 54 -2.78 -5.58 -4.50
C VAL A 54 -1.71 -6.59 -4.90
N THR A 55 -0.95 -7.11 -3.93
CA THR A 55 0.29 -7.84 -4.21
C THR A 55 0.11 -9.32 -4.48
N ARG A 56 -0.88 -9.94 -3.84
CA ARG A 56 -1.09 -11.40 -3.92
C ARG A 56 -2.24 -11.76 -4.83
N LYS A 57 -3.22 -10.87 -4.99
CA LYS A 57 -4.42 -11.13 -5.79
C LYS A 57 -4.51 -10.27 -7.05
N ARG A 58 -3.70 -9.21 -7.17
CA ARG A 58 -3.82 -8.20 -8.25
C ARG A 58 -5.24 -7.63 -8.30
N HIS A 59 -5.86 -7.45 -7.14
CA HIS A 59 -7.16 -6.80 -6.97
C HIS A 59 -6.90 -5.34 -6.62
N PHE A 60 -6.60 -4.53 -7.62
CA PHE A 60 -6.06 -3.19 -7.39
C PHE A 60 -7.11 -2.21 -6.87
N VAL A 61 -8.34 -2.28 -7.37
CA VAL A 61 -9.44 -1.38 -6.97
C VAL A 61 -9.75 -1.56 -5.48
N ASP A 62 -10.11 -2.77 -5.07
CA ASP A 62 -10.44 -3.08 -3.67
C ASP A 62 -9.24 -2.85 -2.73
N GLY A 63 -8.04 -3.19 -3.21
CA GLY A 63 -6.83 -3.07 -2.41
C GLY A 63 -6.44 -1.63 -2.12
N ILE A 64 -6.50 -0.75 -3.13
CA ILE A 64 -6.25 0.68 -2.96
C ILE A 64 -7.33 1.32 -2.09
N ALA A 65 -8.61 0.98 -2.30
CA ALA A 65 -9.71 1.51 -1.47
C ALA A 65 -9.55 1.13 0.02
N ALA A 66 -9.11 -0.09 0.32
CA ALA A 66 -8.82 -0.50 1.69
C ALA A 66 -7.64 0.28 2.31
N LEU A 67 -6.61 0.58 1.52
CA LEU A 67 -5.47 1.39 1.97
C LEU A 67 -5.83 2.85 2.17
N GLU A 68 -6.67 3.43 1.31
CA GLU A 68 -7.23 4.77 1.51
C GLU A 68 -8.04 4.84 2.80
N LEU A 69 -8.88 3.84 3.07
CA LEU A 69 -9.58 3.77 4.35
C LEU A 69 -8.60 3.67 5.52
N ALA A 70 -7.54 2.87 5.40
CA ALA A 70 -6.53 2.76 6.43
C ALA A 70 -5.85 4.11 6.73
N THR A 71 -5.50 4.91 5.71
CA THR A 71 -4.92 6.25 5.95
C THR A 71 -5.90 7.21 6.61
N THR A 72 -7.22 7.04 6.43
CA THR A 72 -8.20 7.84 7.19
C THR A 72 -8.31 7.43 8.66
N LEU A 73 -8.12 6.14 8.97
CA LEU A 73 -8.24 5.60 10.32
C LEU A 73 -6.97 5.84 11.14
N VAL A 74 -5.80 5.78 10.52
CA VAL A 74 -4.49 6.01 11.14
C VAL A 74 -3.68 7.04 10.34
N PRO A 75 -4.13 8.31 10.29
CA PRO A 75 -3.51 9.33 9.45
C PRO A 75 -2.09 9.71 9.85
N ASN A 76 -1.68 9.41 11.08
CA ASN A 76 -0.35 9.73 11.60
C ASN A 76 0.62 8.53 11.59
N ASP A 77 0.26 7.44 10.91
CA ASP A 77 1.14 6.27 10.77
C ASP A 77 1.88 6.30 9.41
N PRO A 78 3.18 6.61 9.38
CA PRO A 78 3.94 6.66 8.13
C PRO A 78 3.98 5.32 7.38
N VAL A 79 3.88 4.18 8.08
CA VAL A 79 3.91 2.85 7.46
C VAL A 79 2.69 2.65 6.55
N VAL A 80 1.54 3.17 6.96
CA VAL A 80 0.30 3.02 6.20
C VAL A 80 0.32 3.89 4.94
N TRP A 81 0.86 5.11 5.03
CA TRP A 81 1.08 5.97 3.86
C TRP A 81 2.11 5.41 2.89
N TYR A 82 3.23 4.89 3.40
CA TYR A 82 4.21 4.14 2.59
C TYR A 82 3.54 2.95 1.88
N THR A 83 2.75 2.16 2.61
CA THR A 83 2.07 0.99 2.02
C THR A 83 1.09 1.40 0.91
N LEU A 84 0.33 2.48 1.09
CA LEU A 84 -0.54 3.04 0.07
C LEU A 84 0.26 3.48 -1.16
N GLY A 85 1.32 4.27 -0.98
CA GLY A 85 2.13 4.77 -2.09
C GLY A 85 2.80 3.64 -2.87
N TRP A 86 3.35 2.65 -2.17
CA TRP A 86 3.98 1.50 -2.79
C TRP A 86 2.97 0.65 -3.58
N CYS A 87 1.78 0.42 -3.04
CA CYS A 87 0.73 -0.31 -3.75
C CYS A 87 0.23 0.43 -5.00
N ARG A 88 0.19 1.77 -4.97
CA ARG A 88 -0.15 2.58 -6.14
C ARG A 88 0.94 2.55 -7.22
N GLU A 89 2.21 2.63 -6.83
CA GLU A 89 3.35 2.43 -7.74
C GLU A 89 3.26 1.06 -8.42
N TYR A 90 3.05 0.01 -7.62
CA TYR A 90 2.93 -1.36 -8.11
C TYR A 90 1.78 -1.51 -9.12
N ALA A 91 0.61 -0.94 -8.80
CA ALA A 91 -0.54 -0.92 -9.69
C ALA A 91 -0.25 -0.13 -10.98
N ALA A 92 0.40 1.04 -10.88
CA ALA A 92 0.78 1.86 -12.02
C ALA A 92 1.71 1.13 -12.98
N ASN A 93 2.75 0.46 -12.45
CA ASN A 93 3.68 -0.35 -13.23
C ASN A 93 2.97 -1.53 -13.92
N ALA A 94 2.03 -2.18 -13.22
CA ALA A 94 1.22 -3.26 -13.79
C ALA A 94 0.28 -2.77 -14.91
N LEU A 95 -0.22 -1.53 -14.83
CA LEU A 95 -1.01 -0.89 -15.89
C LEU A 95 -0.15 -0.46 -17.08
N GLY A 96 1.06 0.04 -16.85
CA GLY A 96 1.97 0.54 -17.88
C GLY A 96 2.67 -0.56 -18.71
N ARG A 97 2.75 -1.79 -18.18
CA ARG A 97 3.34 -2.96 -18.88
C ARG A 97 2.35 -4.13 -18.97
N PRO A 98 1.37 -4.10 -19.90
CA PRO A 98 0.51 -5.26 -20.12
C PRO A 98 1.33 -6.43 -20.68
N LYS A 99 1.73 -7.38 -19.82
CA LYS A 99 2.39 -8.61 -20.28
C LYS A 99 1.41 -9.45 -21.09
N GLY A 100 1.65 -9.53 -22.40
CA GLY A 100 0.97 -10.45 -23.31
C GLY A 100 -0.42 -9.96 -23.73
N GLY A 101 -0.55 -9.67 -25.02
CA GLY A 101 -1.76 -9.26 -25.74
C GLY A 101 -3.11 -9.61 -25.09
N LYS A 102 -3.96 -8.57 -25.06
CA LYS A 102 -5.27 -8.42 -24.41
C LYS A 102 -5.14 -7.95 -22.97
N ALA A 103 -5.36 -6.65 -22.79
CA ALA A 103 -5.78 -6.10 -21.52
C ALA A 103 -6.90 -7.01 -21.00
N GLN A 104 -6.70 -7.63 -19.85
CA GLN A 104 -7.77 -8.28 -19.09
C GLN A 104 -8.61 -7.16 -18.45
N THR A 105 -9.08 -6.23 -19.29
CA THR A 105 -10.09 -5.23 -18.98
C THR A 105 -11.41 -5.96 -19.02
N SER A 106 -11.82 -6.52 -17.89
CA SER A 106 -13.21 -6.97 -17.75
C SER A 106 -13.81 -6.68 -16.38
N ASP A 107 -13.04 -6.47 -15.29
CA ASP A 107 -13.68 -6.22 -13.98
C ASP A 107 -12.94 -5.30 -13.00
N GLN A 108 -11.80 -4.70 -13.37
CA GLN A 108 -11.02 -3.85 -12.46
C GLN A 108 -10.61 -2.54 -13.11
N HIS A 109 -11.59 -1.73 -13.50
CA HIS A 109 -11.29 -0.38 -13.97
C HIS A 109 -10.80 0.43 -12.77
N LEU A 110 -9.48 0.57 -12.66
CA LEU A 110 -8.91 1.55 -11.74
C LEU A 110 -9.42 2.93 -12.15
N GLU A 111 -9.91 3.69 -11.17
CA GLU A 111 -10.38 5.06 -11.36
C GLU A 111 -9.29 5.95 -11.98
N PHE A 112 -8.03 5.62 -11.72
CA PHE A 112 -6.86 6.38 -12.13
C PHE A 112 -6.00 5.64 -13.16
N THR A 113 -5.48 6.40 -14.13
CA THR A 113 -4.47 5.95 -15.09
C THR A 113 -3.14 5.62 -14.40
N ALA A 114 -2.22 4.95 -15.11
CA ALA A 114 -0.88 4.67 -14.56
C ALA A 114 -0.15 5.95 -14.11
N GLU A 115 -0.21 7.02 -14.92
CA GLU A 115 0.38 8.33 -14.58
C GLU A 115 -0.25 8.92 -13.32
N GLN A 116 -1.58 8.92 -13.23
CA GLN A 116 -2.29 9.42 -12.04
C GLN A 116 -1.98 8.58 -10.80
N GLN A 117 -1.78 7.27 -10.94
CA GLN A 117 -1.37 6.41 -9.83
C GLN A 117 0.07 6.71 -9.39
N TYR A 118 1.00 6.99 -10.31
CA TYR A 118 2.35 7.43 -9.94
C TYR A 118 2.34 8.77 -9.19
N GLN A 119 1.52 9.72 -9.62
CA GLN A 119 1.37 11.00 -8.92
C GLN A 119 0.84 10.82 -7.49
N ARG A 120 -0.23 10.03 -7.33
CA ARG A 120 -0.80 9.73 -6.00
C ARG A 120 0.14 8.89 -5.14
N ALA A 121 0.97 8.03 -5.75
CA ALA A 121 2.00 7.29 -5.04
C ALA A 121 3.05 8.24 -4.46
N LYS A 122 3.53 9.19 -5.27
CA LYS A 122 4.46 10.25 -4.85
C LYS A 122 3.88 11.08 -3.72
N GLU A 123 2.62 11.52 -3.84
CA GLU A 123 1.92 12.27 -2.78
C GLU A 123 1.88 11.51 -1.45
N ALA A 124 1.52 10.22 -1.48
CA ALA A 124 1.47 9.37 -0.29
C ALA A 124 2.87 9.19 0.35
N MET A 125 3.89 9.00 -0.48
CA MET A 125 5.29 8.89 -0.02
C MET A 125 5.80 10.18 0.62
N LEU A 126 5.56 11.33 -0.01
CA LEU A 126 5.93 12.63 0.54
C LEU A 126 5.19 12.89 1.86
N HIS A 127 3.91 12.53 1.95
CA HIS A 127 3.17 12.63 3.20
C HIS A 127 3.79 11.73 4.29
N ALA A 128 4.16 10.49 3.96
CA ALA A 128 4.82 9.59 4.91
C ALA A 128 6.12 10.20 5.47
N LEU A 129 6.92 10.91 4.66
CA LEU A 129 8.12 11.63 5.13
C LEU A 129 7.79 12.75 6.12
N THR A 130 6.63 13.41 5.99
CA THR A 130 6.23 14.48 6.92
C THR A 130 5.88 13.96 8.32
N LEU A 131 5.62 12.66 8.45
CA LEU A 131 5.24 12.01 9.71
C LEU A 131 6.45 11.51 10.53
N ASP A 132 7.66 11.93 10.15
CA ASP A 132 8.92 11.58 10.83
C ASP A 132 9.14 10.05 10.95
N PRO A 133 9.18 9.32 9.82
CA PRO A 133 9.41 7.89 9.82
C PRO A 133 10.81 7.57 10.35
N ASP A 134 10.99 6.35 10.88
CA ASP A 134 12.33 5.90 11.25
C ASP A 134 13.26 5.84 10.02
N GLU A 135 14.58 5.91 10.26
CA GLU A 135 15.58 6.02 9.19
C GLU A 135 15.50 4.89 8.15
N LYS A 136 15.08 3.69 8.54
CA LYS A 136 14.93 2.59 7.58
C LYS A 136 13.73 2.86 6.67
N LEU A 137 12.57 3.15 7.26
CA LEU A 137 11.37 3.45 6.47
C LEU A 137 11.56 4.69 5.60
N LYS A 138 12.27 5.71 6.11
CA LYS A 138 12.67 6.88 5.32
C LYS A 138 13.46 6.48 4.08
N GLY A 139 14.50 5.66 4.22
CA GLY A 139 15.26 5.15 3.09
C GLY A 139 14.40 4.37 2.09
N ASP A 140 13.53 3.49 2.58
CA ASP A 140 12.59 2.73 1.74
C ASP A 140 11.63 3.67 0.96
N ILE A 141 11.18 4.78 1.58
CA ILE A 141 10.36 5.80 0.92
C ILE A 141 11.15 6.54 -0.17
N GLU A 142 12.37 6.98 0.14
CA GLU A 142 13.24 7.70 -0.80
C GLU A 142 13.57 6.85 -2.04
N ASP A 143 13.82 5.55 -1.86
CA ASP A 143 14.04 4.60 -2.95
C ASP A 143 12.84 4.50 -3.91
N ILE A 144 11.62 4.46 -3.37
CA ILE A 144 10.39 4.42 -4.19
C ILE A 144 10.17 5.76 -4.89
N LEU A 145 10.45 6.88 -4.23
CA LEU A 145 10.36 8.21 -4.85
C LEU A 145 11.35 8.36 -6.01
N ASP A 146 12.56 7.81 -5.91
CA ASP A 146 13.54 7.76 -7.00
C ASP A 146 13.04 6.92 -8.18
N VAL A 147 12.40 5.77 -7.91
CA VAL A 147 11.76 4.96 -8.97
C VAL A 147 10.68 5.77 -9.68
N ILE A 148 9.78 6.43 -8.93
CA ILE A 148 8.69 7.23 -9.49
C ILE A 148 9.25 8.38 -10.33
N ALA A 149 10.26 9.11 -9.83
CA ALA A 149 10.87 10.21 -10.57
C ALA A 149 11.55 9.73 -11.85
N ASN A 150 12.21 8.57 -11.83
CA ASN A 150 12.83 8.01 -13.03
C ASN A 150 11.79 7.58 -14.08
N VAL A 151 10.63 7.07 -13.66
CA VAL A 151 9.55 6.65 -14.57
C VAL A 151 8.77 7.83 -15.13
N THR A 152 8.48 8.84 -14.31
CA THR A 152 7.66 10.00 -14.69
C THR A 152 8.47 11.13 -15.32
N GLY A 153 9.79 11.17 -15.09
CA GLY A 153 10.64 12.29 -15.44
C GLY A 153 10.50 13.50 -14.50
N GLU A 154 9.72 13.36 -13.42
CA GLU A 154 9.46 14.45 -12.47
C GLU A 154 10.25 14.26 -11.17
N PRO A 155 11.13 15.20 -10.80
CA PRO A 155 11.85 15.12 -9.54
C PRO A 155 10.91 15.21 -8.34
N TRP A 156 11.30 14.60 -7.22
CA TRP A 156 10.55 14.63 -5.96
C TRP A 156 11.22 15.48 -4.87
N SER A 157 12.48 15.89 -5.07
CA SER A 157 13.16 16.88 -4.24
C SER A 157 14.04 17.80 -5.11
N ASP A 158 14.40 18.96 -4.54
CA ASP A 158 15.33 19.92 -5.14
C ASP A 158 16.81 19.54 -4.94
N GLN A 159 17.11 18.56 -4.09
CA GLN A 159 18.48 18.12 -3.83
C GLN A 159 18.89 17.01 -4.79
N PRO A 160 20.13 17.02 -5.31
CA PRO A 160 20.63 15.91 -6.11
C PRO A 160 20.74 14.67 -5.22
N HIS A 161 19.84 13.71 -5.40
CA HIS A 161 19.95 12.39 -4.79
C HIS A 161 21.11 11.66 -5.45
N ASP A 162 22.22 11.55 -4.72
CA ASP A 162 23.37 10.76 -5.14
C ASP A 162 22.91 9.30 -5.25
N ARG A 163 22.63 8.86 -6.48
CA ARG A 163 22.36 7.47 -6.79
C ARG A 163 23.56 6.67 -6.27
N ARG A 164 23.41 6.04 -5.11
CA ARG A 164 24.27 4.90 -4.75
C ARG A 164 23.86 3.74 -5.65
N VAL A 165 24.33 3.80 -6.89
CA VAL A 165 24.48 2.61 -7.71
C VAL A 165 25.57 1.74 -7.08
N PRO A 166 25.38 0.42 -7.00
CA PRO A 166 26.39 -0.50 -6.47
C PRO A 166 27.68 -0.51 -7.31
#